data_AF-A0A972WFL4-F1
#
_entry.id   AF-A0A972WFL4-F1
#
_cell.length_a   1.000
_cell.length_b   1.000
_cell.length_c   1.000
_cell.angle_alpha   90.00
_cell.angle_beta   90.00
_cell.angle_gamma   90.00
#
_symmetry.space_group_name_H-M   'P 1'
#
loop_
_entity.id
_entity.type
_entity.pdbx_description
1 polymer ?
#
loop_
_entity_poly.entity_id
_entity_poly.type
_entity_poly.pdbx_seq_one_letter_code
_entity_poly.pdbx_strand_id
1 'polypeptide(L)'
;VVILLADQALVTATHIDDIVKAWSGADDEIVASSFGATTGPPILFPSKAFEQLCNLSGDTGARAILANDSFDVRLVDCPSAGFDVDTPEDLKSLDVY
;
A
#
# COMPACT_ATOMS: atom_id res chain seq x y z
N VAL A 1 8.64 5.71 5.01
CA VAL A 1 7.51 5.35 5.90
C VAL A 1 6.68 4.27 5.21
N VAL A 2 6.12 3.30 5.94
CA VAL A 2 5.13 2.37 5.37
C VAL A 2 3.74 2.81 5.80
N ILE A 3 2.83 2.97 4.84
CA ILE A 3 1.43 3.35 5.04
C ILE A 3 0.55 2.15 4.69
N LEU A 4 -0.43 1.87 5.54
CA LEU A 4 -1.38 0.77 5.47
C LEU A 4 -2.80 1.33 5.66
N LEU A 5 -3.82 0.60 5.24
CA LEU A 5 -5.20 0.87 5.65
C LEU A 5 -5.58 0.04 6.87
N ALA A 6 -6.46 0.56 7.72
CA ALA A 6 -6.84 -0.09 8.98
C ALA A 6 -7.86 -1.21 8.80
N ASP A 7 -8.59 -1.20 7.70
CA ASP A 7 -9.66 -2.13 7.29
C ASP A 7 -9.13 -3.31 6.45
N GLN A 8 -7.88 -3.27 5.99
CA GLN A 8 -7.20 -4.38 5.29
C GLN A 8 -6.70 -5.47 6.27
N ALA A 9 -7.63 -6.16 6.93
CA ALA A 9 -7.33 -7.11 8.01
C ALA A 9 -6.44 -8.32 7.60
N LEU A 10 -6.37 -8.64 6.30
CA LEU A 10 -5.61 -9.78 5.77
C LEU A 10 -4.16 -9.42 5.36
N VAL A 11 -3.74 -8.18 5.58
CA VAL A 11 -2.34 -7.78 5.41
C VAL A 11 -1.51 -8.37 6.55
N THR A 12 -0.48 -9.15 6.22
CA THR A 12 0.36 -9.83 7.21
C THR A 12 1.63 -9.04 7.52
N ALA A 13 2.23 -9.29 8.70
CA ALA A 13 3.54 -8.76 9.04
C ALA A 13 4.63 -9.18 8.02
N THR A 14 4.57 -10.43 7.55
CA THR A 14 5.49 -10.93 6.50
C THR A 14 5.42 -10.07 5.24
N HIS A 15 4.22 -9.67 4.82
CA HIS A 15 4.06 -8.82 3.65
C HIS A 15 4.68 -7.42 3.84
N ILE A 16 4.52 -6.85 5.04
CA ILE A 16 5.17 -5.57 5.39
C ILE A 16 6.69 -5.72 5.33
N ASP A 17 7.24 -6.83 5.86
CA ASP A 17 8.68 -7.12 5.77
C ASP A 17 9.15 -7.24 4.32
N ASP A 18 8.36 -7.86 3.44
CA ASP A 18 8.71 -8.04 2.03
C ASP A 18 8.71 -6.71 1.27
N ILE A 19 7.76 -5.81 1.57
CA ILE A 19 7.78 -4.42 1.08
C ILE A 19 9.06 -3.70 1.50
N VAL A 20 9.45 -3.80 2.77
CA VAL A 20 10.67 -3.15 3.28
C VAL A 20 11.94 -3.74 2.66
N LYS A 21 12.02 -5.07 2.52
CA LYS A 21 13.17 -5.75 1.89
C LYS A 21 13.30 -5.45 0.40
N ALA A 22 12.19 -5.20 -0.29
CA ALA A 22 12.20 -4.90 -1.72
C ALA A 22 12.71 -3.49 -2.03
N TRP A 23 12.69 -2.58 -1.05
CA TRP A 23 13.20 -1.23 -1.21
C TRP A 23 14.72 -1.21 -1.31
N SER A 24 15.24 -0.61 -2.37
CA SER A 24 16.69 -0.47 -2.63
C SER A 24 17.38 0.54 -1.71
N GLY A 25 16.62 1.38 -1.01
CA GLY A 25 17.12 2.52 -0.25
C GLY A 25 17.16 3.82 -1.05
N ALA A 26 16.78 3.81 -2.33
CA ALA A 26 16.71 5.01 -3.16
C ALA A 26 15.56 5.94 -2.71
N ASP A 27 15.82 7.24 -2.69
CA ASP A 27 14.85 8.24 -2.21
C ASP A 27 13.78 8.58 -3.27
N ASP A 28 13.92 8.08 -4.49
CA ASP A 28 12.95 8.16 -5.58
C ASP A 28 12.27 6.81 -5.86
N GLU A 29 12.46 5.79 -5.03
CA GLU A 29 11.77 4.50 -5.19
C GLU A 29 10.60 4.38 -4.20
N ILE A 30 9.41 4.08 -4.72
CA ILE A 30 8.24 3.67 -3.96
C ILE A 30 8.07 2.16 -4.11
N VAL A 31 7.78 1.46 -3.01
CA VAL A 31 7.41 0.04 -3.05
C VAL A 31 5.95 -0.10 -2.66
N ALA A 32 5.12 -0.60 -3.56
CA ALA A 32 3.68 -0.74 -3.36
C ALA A 32 3.21 -2.18 -3.49
N SER A 33 2.06 -2.48 -2.88
CA SER A 33 1.44 -3.79 -3.01
C SER A 33 0.65 -3.89 -4.31
N SER A 34 0.66 -5.05 -4.95
CA SER A 34 -0.18 -5.39 -6.10
C SER A 34 -1.16 -6.51 -5.76
N PHE A 35 -2.44 -6.31 -6.10
CA PHE A 35 -3.49 -7.33 -5.99
C PHE A 35 -4.27 -7.36 -7.30
N GLY A 36 -3.83 -8.27 -8.19
CA GLY A 36 -4.32 -8.34 -9.55
C GLY A 36 -3.89 -7.13 -10.38
N ALA A 37 -4.85 -6.42 -10.95
CA ALA A 37 -4.61 -5.22 -11.75
C ALA A 37 -4.55 -3.92 -10.91
N THR A 38 -4.71 -4.03 -9.59
CA THR A 38 -4.75 -2.89 -8.68
C THR A 38 -3.46 -2.77 -7.89
N THR A 39 -2.96 -1.54 -7.78
CA THR A 39 -1.86 -1.17 -6.89
C THR A 39 -2.41 -0.36 -5.73
N GLY A 40 -1.96 -0.67 -4.52
CA GLY A 40 -2.44 -0.01 -3.32
C GLY A 40 -1.64 -0.36 -2.07
N PRO A 41 -2.17 0.02 -0.89
CA PRO A 41 -1.56 -0.28 0.39
C PRO A 41 -1.44 -1.79 0.67
N PRO A 42 -0.43 -2.20 1.47
CA PRO A 42 0.68 -1.40 2.01
C PRO A 42 1.60 -0.73 0.97
N ILE A 43 2.03 0.50 1.25
CA ILE A 43 2.97 1.25 0.41
C ILE A 43 4.11 1.82 1.27
N LEU A 44 5.35 1.57 0.86
CA LEU A 44 6.54 2.26 1.36
C LEU A 44 6.79 3.51 0.53
N PHE A 45 6.79 4.65 1.20
CA PHE A 45 7.17 5.95 0.65
C PHE A 45 8.55 6.39 1.14
N PRO A 46 9.45 6.80 0.23
CA PRO A 46 10.72 7.41 0.60
C PRO A 46 10.51 8.85 1.11
N SER A 47 11.55 9.46 1.70
CA SER A 47 11.43 10.80 2.28
C SER A 47 11.09 11.88 1.26
N LYS A 48 11.55 11.76 0.02
CA LYS A 48 11.21 12.65 -1.10
C LYS A 48 9.69 12.77 -1.34
N ALA A 49 8.91 11.75 -0.99
CA ALA A 49 7.46 11.75 -1.18
C ALA A 49 6.70 12.49 -0.06
N PHE A 50 7.36 12.90 1.04
CA PHE A 50 6.66 13.39 2.23
C PHE A 50 5.91 14.70 1.99
N GLU A 51 6.49 15.63 1.22
CA GLU A 51 5.81 16.88 0.87
C GLU A 51 4.53 16.60 0.06
N GLN A 52 4.60 15.67 -0.89
CA GLN A 52 3.43 15.28 -1.69
C GLN A 52 2.38 14.58 -0.84
N LEU A 53 2.79 13.70 0.08
CA LEU A 53 1.89 13.04 1.04
C LEU A 53 1.13 14.04 1.91
N CYS A 54 1.82 15.06 2.45
CA CYS A 54 1.20 16.10 3.28
C CYS A 54 0.22 16.98 2.51
N ASN A 55 0.39 17.08 1.18
CA ASN A 55 -0.47 17.88 0.31
C ASN A 55 -1.62 17.08 -0.32
N LEU A 56 -1.75 15.78 -0.01
CA LEU A 56 -2.89 14.99 -0.45
C LEU A 56 -4.19 15.54 0.16
N SER A 57 -5.22 15.65 -0.68
CA SER A 57 -6.54 16.10 -0.26
C SER A 57 -7.65 15.36 -1.01
N GLY A 58 -8.79 15.22 -0.35
CA GLY A 58 -9.94 14.46 -0.86
C GLY A 58 -9.63 12.99 -1.11
N ASP A 59 -10.39 12.37 -2.01
CA ASP A 59 -10.33 10.93 -2.30
C ASP A 59 -9.21 10.54 -3.27
N THR A 60 -8.38 11.48 -3.70
CA THR A 60 -7.32 11.21 -4.70
C THR A 60 -6.25 10.25 -4.15
N GLY A 61 -6.10 10.20 -2.82
CA GLY A 61 -5.26 9.25 -2.09
C GLY A 61 -3.81 9.18 -2.56
N ALA A 62 -3.12 8.12 -2.14
CA ALA A 62 -1.75 7.82 -2.55
C ALA A 62 -1.56 7.59 -4.06
N ARG A 63 -2.66 7.35 -4.79
CA ARG A 63 -2.63 6.99 -6.23
C ARG A 63 -2.04 8.09 -7.10
N ALA A 64 -2.24 9.35 -6.74
CA ALA A 64 -1.65 10.49 -7.45
C ALA A 64 -0.12 10.48 -7.37
N ILE A 65 0.45 10.02 -6.25
CA ILE A 65 1.90 9.95 -6.06
C ILE A 65 2.49 8.78 -6.86
N LEU A 66 1.79 7.64 -6.91
CA LEU A 66 2.20 6.47 -7.70
C LEU A 66 2.23 6.75 -9.21
N ALA A 67 1.42 7.70 -9.69
CA ALA A 67 1.39 8.10 -11.09
C ALA A 67 2.40 9.21 -11.44
N ASN A 68 3.22 9.64 -10.48
CA ASN A 68 4.22 10.69 -10.70
C ASN A 68 5.53 10.10 -11.22
N ASP A 69 5.95 10.52 -12.41
CA ASP A 69 7.19 10.10 -13.08
C ASP A 69 8.48 10.43 -12.29
N SER A 70 8.38 11.19 -11.20
CA SER A 70 9.51 11.46 -10.29
C SER A 70 9.85 10.28 -9.36
N PHE A 71 9.04 9.22 -9.38
CA PHE A 71 9.22 8.02 -8.59
C PHE A 71 9.23 6.77 -9.46
N ASP A 72 10.20 5.90 -9.20
CA ASP A 72 10.19 4.53 -9.69
C ASP A 72 9.31 3.67 -8.77
N VAL A 73 8.31 3.01 -9.32
CA VAL A 73 7.39 2.17 -8.53
C VAL A 73 7.73 0.70 -8.70
N ARG A 74 8.13 0.07 -7.59
CA ARG A 74 8.30 -1.38 -7.49
C ARG A 74 7.05 -2.01 -6.89
N LEU A 75 6.62 -3.13 -7.45
CA LEU A 75 5.44 -3.87 -6.99
C LEU A 75 5.84 -5.15 -6.25
N VAL A 76 5.13 -5.44 -5.16
CA VAL A 76 5.20 -6.70 -4.40
C VAL A 76 3.80 -7.30 -4.33
N ASP A 77 3.65 -8.53 -4.78
CA ASP A 77 2.34 -9.19 -4.83
C ASP A 77 1.76 -9.43 -3.43
N CYS A 78 0.52 -8.96 -3.25
CA CYS A 78 -0.27 -9.14 -2.03
C CYS A 78 -1.75 -9.40 -2.37
N PRO A 79 -2.11 -10.58 -2.89
CA PRO A 79 -3.50 -10.87 -3.25
C PRO A 79 -4.51 -10.62 -2.11
N SER A 80 -4.08 -10.77 -0.85
CA SER A 80 -4.92 -10.57 0.32
C SER A 80 -5.23 -9.11 0.64
N ALA A 81 -4.43 -8.15 0.15
CA ALA A 81 -4.68 -6.71 0.34
C ALA A 81 -5.87 -6.18 -0.48
N GLY A 82 -6.44 -6.98 -1.38
CA GLY A 82 -7.64 -6.61 -2.14
C GLY A 82 -8.95 -6.76 -1.37
N PHE A 83 -8.92 -7.20 -0.12
CA PHE A 83 -10.11 -7.39 0.72
C PHE A 83 -10.14 -6.37 1.86
N ASP A 84 -11.11 -5.47 1.80
CA ASP A 84 -11.37 -4.44 2.81
C ASP A 84 -12.56 -4.85 3.68
N VAL A 85 -12.45 -4.63 5.00
CA VAL A 85 -13.54 -4.88 5.96
C VAL A 85 -14.33 -3.60 6.20
N ASP A 86 -15.34 -3.35 5.37
CA ASP A 86 -16.20 -2.16 5.47
C ASP A 86 -17.45 -2.40 6.34
N THR A 87 -17.94 -3.63 6.35
CA THR A 87 -19.20 -4.02 7.01
C THR A 87 -19.01 -5.16 8.01
N PRO A 88 -19.95 -5.32 8.97
CA PRO A 88 -19.96 -6.48 9.84
C PRO A 88 -20.04 -7.82 9.08
N GLU A 89 -20.66 -7.84 7.89
CA GLU A 89 -20.73 -8.99 7.01
C GLU A 89 -19.37 -9.36 6.42
N ASP A 90 -18.57 -8.37 6.04
CA ASP A 90 -17.19 -8.58 5.56
C ASP A 90 -16.34 -9.23 6.65
N LEU A 91 -16.45 -8.75 7.89
CA LEU A 91 -15.75 -9.34 9.02
C LEU A 91 -16.16 -10.81 9.26
N LYS A 92 -17.46 -11.13 9.21
CA LYS A 92 -17.96 -12.51 9.35
C LYS A 92 -17.43 -13.44 8.26
N SER A 93 -17.15 -12.92 7.07
CA SER A 93 -16.58 -13.73 5.98
C SER A 93 -15.13 -14.14 6.26
N LEU A 94 -14.44 -13.46 7.18
CA LEU A 94 -13.10 -13.82 7.65
C LEU A 94 -13.10 -14.91 8.74
N ASP A 95 -14.16 -14.98 9.55
CA ASP A 95 -14.34 -15.90 10.68
C ASP A 95 -14.53 -17.40 10.28
N VAL A 96 -14.26 -17.75 9.02
CA VAL A 96 -14.33 -19.13 8.50
C VAL A 96 -12.97 -19.85 8.57
N TYR A 97 -12.00 -19.33 9.33
CA TYR A 97 -10.71 -19.96 9.65
C TYR A 97 -10.63 -20.45 11.10
#